data_AF-A0A940P1X5-F1
#
_entry.id   AF-A0A940P1X5-F1
#
_cell.length_a   1.000
_cell.length_b   1.000
_cell.length_c   1.000
_cell.angle_alpha   90.00
_cell.angle_beta   90.00
_cell.angle_gamma   90.00
#
_symmetry.space_group_name_H-M   'P 1'
#
loop_
_entity.id
_entity.type
_entity.pdbx_description
1 polymer ?
#
loop_
_entity_poly.entity_id
_entity_poly.type
_entity_poly.pdbx_seq_one_letter_code
_entity_poly.pdbx_strand_id
1 'polypeptide(L)'
;MAILQWFVDLGASVMLPILLFIFGMILGAKPAKAFKAGITVGIGFIGLNLVIGLLSDSLGPAAQAMVENFGFSLKTIDVGWPAAAAISYGTALGSLAIPIGVGLNVLLLVLGLTKTLDVDIWDYWHCAFTGSLVYAMTGNFALGLYTIAVHCVVIFFLGDLIAPTISEFYGFP
;
A
#
# COMPACT_ATOMS: atom_id res chain seq x y z
N MET A 1 10.20 -14.22 13.86
CA MET A 1 8.80 -13.88 14.25
C MET A 1 8.73 -12.83 15.34
N ALA A 2 9.48 -12.92 16.45
CA ALA A 2 9.42 -11.93 17.54
C ALA A 2 9.77 -10.49 17.13
N ILE A 3 10.83 -10.29 16.32
CA ILE A 3 11.22 -8.94 15.83
C ILE A 3 10.18 -8.39 14.85
N LEU A 4 9.62 -9.23 13.97
CA LEU A 4 8.58 -8.84 13.02
C LEU A 4 7.25 -8.51 13.73
N GLN A 5 6.86 -9.27 14.76
CA GLN A 5 5.68 -8.95 15.56
C GLN A 5 5.86 -7.67 16.36
N TRP A 6 7.00 -7.50 17.04
CA TRP A 6 7.32 -6.24 17.71
C TRP A 6 7.26 -5.03 16.76
N PHE A 7 7.71 -5.23 15.52
CA PHE A 7 7.68 -4.19 14.48
C PHE A 7 6.26 -3.86 13.99
N VAL A 8 5.37 -4.87 13.94
CA VAL A 8 3.95 -4.71 13.59
C VAL A 8 3.16 -4.08 14.75
N ASP A 9 3.48 -4.42 16.00
CA ASP A 9 2.80 -3.93 17.20
C ASP A 9 3.03 -2.42 17.43
N LEU A 10 4.02 -1.81 16.77
CA LEU A 10 4.22 -0.35 16.76
C LEU A 10 3.08 0.41 16.06
N GLY A 11 2.27 -0.28 15.23
CA GLY A 11 1.17 0.29 14.49
C GLY A 11 1.60 1.02 13.21
N ALA A 12 0.67 1.13 12.25
CA ALA A 12 0.93 1.67 10.92
C ALA A 12 1.50 3.11 10.94
N SER A 13 1.05 3.94 11.90
CA SER A 13 1.47 5.33 12.06
C SER A 13 2.94 5.50 12.45
N VAL A 14 3.56 4.49 13.06
CA VAL A 14 4.97 4.49 13.46
C VAL A 14 5.82 3.64 12.51
N MET A 15 5.27 2.51 12.08
CA MET A 15 5.97 1.56 11.22
C MET A 15 6.29 2.13 9.84
N LEU A 16 5.35 2.85 9.23
CA LEU A 16 5.49 3.41 7.88
C LEU A 16 6.59 4.50 7.80
N PRO A 17 6.68 5.48 8.73
CA PRO A 17 7.82 6.40 8.83
C PRO A 17 9.19 5.73 8.94
N ILE A 18 9.29 4.67 9.77
CA ILE A 18 10.55 3.94 9.97
C ILE A 18 10.97 3.24 8.68
N LEU A 19 10.01 2.59 8.01
CA LEU A 19 10.26 1.89 6.75
C LEU A 19 10.74 2.86 5.67
N LEU A 20 10.05 3.99 5.50
CA LEU A 20 10.45 5.04 4.54
C LEU A 20 11.80 5.69 4.89
N PHE A 21 12.11 5.81 6.18
CA PHE A 21 13.43 6.29 6.63
C PHE A 21 14.55 5.34 6.21
N ILE A 22 14.42 4.04 6.51
CA ILE A 22 15.41 3.01 6.15
C ILE A 22 15.55 2.96 4.63
N PHE A 23 14.44 2.99 3.92
CA PHE A 23 14.44 2.92 2.47
C PHE A 23 15.10 4.16 1.83
N GLY A 24 14.77 5.36 2.31
CA GLY A 24 15.41 6.59 1.86
C GLY A 24 16.93 6.57 2.06
N MET A 25 17.40 5.98 3.16
CA MET A 25 18.83 5.77 3.42
C MET A 25 19.48 4.82 2.40
N ILE A 26 18.81 3.71 2.05
CA ILE A 26 19.30 2.75 1.04
C ILE A 26 19.44 3.41 -0.33
N LEU A 27 18.52 4.31 -0.69
CA LEU A 27 18.60 5.11 -1.92
C LEU A 27 19.64 6.24 -1.87
N GLY A 28 20.43 6.35 -0.80
CA GLY A 28 21.49 7.35 -0.68
C GLY A 28 21.02 8.74 -0.23
N ALA A 29 19.79 8.87 0.30
CA ALA A 29 19.37 10.12 0.93
C ALA A 29 20.16 10.38 2.22
N LYS A 30 20.53 11.63 2.47
CA LYS A 30 21.19 12.04 3.71
C LYS A 30 20.30 11.68 4.91
N PRO A 31 20.84 11.15 6.03
CA PRO A 31 20.05 10.73 7.19
C PRO A 31 19.07 11.79 7.69
N ALA A 32 19.51 13.06 7.75
CA ALA A 32 18.67 14.17 8.17
C ALA A 32 17.47 14.42 7.22
N LYS A 33 17.65 14.19 5.91
CA LYS A 33 16.59 14.37 4.91
C LYS A 33 15.62 13.18 4.96
N ALA A 34 16.14 11.95 5.03
CA ALA A 34 15.33 10.75 5.17
C ALA A 34 14.47 10.78 6.45
N PHE A 35 15.04 11.24 7.57
CA PHE A 35 14.34 11.33 8.84
C PHE A 35 13.19 12.34 8.81
N LYS A 36 13.46 13.54 8.28
CA LYS A 36 12.41 14.55 8.08
C LYS A 36 11.30 14.02 7.17
N ALA A 37 11.65 13.36 6.06
CA ALA A 37 10.67 12.78 5.14
C ALA A 37 9.79 11.72 5.84
N GLY A 38 10.40 10.80 6.60
CA GLY A 38 9.66 9.80 7.36
C GLY A 38 8.68 10.43 8.36
N ILE A 39 9.13 11.43 9.14
CA ILE A 39 8.25 12.16 10.07
C ILE A 39 7.13 12.88 9.34
N THR A 40 7.41 13.57 8.23
CA THR A 40 6.38 14.28 7.45
C THR A 40 5.28 13.33 6.98
N VAL A 41 5.65 12.14 6.51
CA VAL A 41 4.66 11.11 6.13
C VAL A 41 3.87 10.63 7.35
N GLY A 42 4.53 10.41 8.49
CA GLY A 42 3.84 10.03 9.73
C GLY A 42 2.82 11.07 10.21
N ILE A 43 3.16 12.36 10.17
CA ILE A 43 2.24 13.46 10.50
C ILE A 43 1.06 13.49 9.52
N GLY A 44 1.33 13.36 8.21
CA GLY A 44 0.29 13.32 7.19
C GLY A 44 -0.69 12.15 7.41
N PHE A 45 -0.17 11.01 7.82
CA PHE A 45 -0.97 9.81 8.10
C PHE A 45 -1.88 9.97 9.33
N ILE A 46 -1.39 10.63 10.39
CA ILE A 46 -2.22 10.99 11.55
C ILE A 46 -3.35 11.94 11.12
N GLY A 47 -3.03 12.97 10.34
CA GLY A 47 -4.03 13.91 9.83
C GLY A 47 -5.08 13.23 8.95
N LEU A 48 -4.66 12.29 8.10
CA LEU A 48 -5.57 11.52 7.26
C LEU A 48 -6.54 10.66 8.07
N ASN A 49 -6.03 9.91 9.06
CA ASN A 49 -6.89 9.09 9.94
C ASN A 49 -7.87 9.95 10.75
N LEU A 50 -7.45 11.14 11.17
CA LEU A 50 -8.34 12.10 11.85
C LEU A 50 -9.50 12.52 10.94
N VAL A 51 -9.21 12.89 9.69
CA VAL A 51 -10.23 13.30 8.72
C VAL A 51 -11.18 12.14 8.38
N ILE A 52 -10.65 10.93 8.17
CA ILE A 52 -11.46 9.74 7.89
C ILE A 52 -12.40 9.45 9.08
N GLY A 53 -11.89 9.51 10.31
CA GLY A 53 -12.72 9.36 11.51
C GLY A 53 -13.83 10.40 11.55
N LEU A 54 -13.50 11.68 11.36
CA LEU A 54 -14.48 12.76 11.42
C LEU A 54 -15.56 12.67 10.34
N LEU A 55 -15.18 12.29 9.12
CA LEU A 55 -16.12 12.02 8.03
C LEU A 55 -16.99 10.79 8.34
N SER A 56 -16.41 9.73 8.88
CA SER A 56 -17.15 8.51 9.25
C SER A 56 -18.17 8.79 10.36
N ASP A 57 -17.80 9.58 11.36
CA ASP A 57 -18.69 9.94 12.47
C ASP A 57 -19.79 10.91 12.04
N SER A 58 -19.47 11.87 11.15
CA SER A 58 -20.41 12.90 10.70
C SER A 58 -21.37 12.40 9.61
N LEU A 59 -20.85 11.62 8.65
CA LEU A 59 -21.60 11.18 7.47
C LEU A 59 -22.06 9.73 7.55
N GLY A 60 -21.44 8.90 8.39
CA GLY A 60 -21.80 7.48 8.56
C GLY A 60 -23.27 7.28 8.94
N PRO A 61 -23.81 8.01 9.94
CA PRO A 61 -25.23 7.91 10.29
C PRO A 61 -26.16 8.31 9.14
N ALA A 62 -25.81 9.35 8.38
CA ALA A 62 -26.60 9.78 7.21
C ALA A 62 -26.56 8.74 6.08
N ALA A 63 -25.40 8.12 5.85
CA ALA A 63 -25.25 7.03 4.89
C ALA A 63 -26.07 5.79 5.30
N GLN A 64 -26.06 5.41 6.58
CA GLN A 64 -26.88 4.30 7.09
C GLN A 64 -28.38 4.61 6.98
N ALA A 65 -28.80 5.83 7.32
CA ALA A 65 -30.19 6.24 7.14
C ALA A 65 -30.61 6.18 5.66
N MET A 66 -29.73 6.52 4.72
CA MET A 66 -30.00 6.32 3.29
C MET A 66 -30.18 4.84 2.95
N VAL A 67 -29.30 3.96 3.42
CA VAL A 67 -29.42 2.51 3.20
C VAL A 67 -30.76 1.96 3.69
N GLU A 68 -31.20 2.36 4.89
CA GLU A 68 -32.49 1.97 5.48
C GLU A 68 -33.68 2.52 4.69
N ASN A 69 -33.67 3.82 4.34
CA ASN A 69 -34.78 4.46 3.63
C ASN A 69 -34.97 3.93 2.19
N PHE A 70 -33.89 3.57 1.51
CA PHE A 70 -33.94 3.00 0.17
C PHE A 70 -34.07 1.46 0.16
N GLY A 71 -34.12 0.81 1.33
CA GLY A 71 -34.26 -0.64 1.44
C GLY A 71 -33.05 -1.43 0.94
N PHE A 72 -31.87 -0.80 0.90
CA PHE A 72 -30.63 -1.47 0.51
C PHE A 72 -30.07 -2.31 1.66
N SER A 73 -29.36 -3.40 1.33
CA SER A 73 -28.64 -4.23 2.30
C SER A 73 -27.13 -4.00 2.19
N LEU A 74 -26.68 -2.78 2.53
CA LEU A 74 -25.27 -2.42 2.49
C LEU A 74 -24.70 -2.44 3.92
N LYS A 75 -23.67 -3.27 4.14
CA LYS A 75 -23.10 -3.53 5.48
C LYS A 75 -21.84 -2.72 5.80
N THR A 76 -21.24 -2.05 4.83
CA THR A 76 -19.89 -1.49 4.97
C THR A 76 -19.81 -0.11 4.33
N ILE A 77 -19.15 0.81 5.03
CA ILE A 77 -18.82 2.15 4.52
C ILE A 77 -17.44 2.05 3.86
N ASP A 78 -17.35 2.45 2.59
CA ASP A 78 -16.06 2.56 1.89
C ASP A 78 -15.34 3.82 2.37
N VAL A 79 -14.26 3.63 3.12
CA VAL A 79 -13.42 4.68 3.69
C VAL A 79 -12.35 5.19 2.71
N GLY A 80 -12.33 4.64 1.49
CA GLY A 80 -11.41 5.00 0.43
C GLY A 80 -10.06 4.31 0.52
N TRP A 81 -9.28 4.47 -0.56
CA TRP A 81 -7.97 3.84 -0.74
C TRP A 81 -6.91 4.21 0.32
N PRO A 82 -6.85 5.43 0.91
CA PRO A 82 -5.79 5.74 1.87
C PRO A 82 -5.90 4.95 3.17
N ALA A 83 -7.12 4.64 3.62
CA ALA A 83 -7.34 3.77 4.77
C ALA A 83 -6.99 2.30 4.47
N ALA A 84 -7.25 1.83 3.25
CA ALA A 84 -6.82 0.49 2.85
C ALA A 84 -5.29 0.37 2.82
N ALA A 85 -4.61 1.37 2.25
CA ALA A 85 -3.14 1.47 2.23
C ALA A 85 -2.54 1.51 3.65
N ALA A 86 -3.20 2.25 4.55
CA ALA A 86 -2.84 2.33 5.96
C ALA A 86 -2.86 0.95 6.64
N ILE A 87 -3.96 0.21 6.43
CA ILE A 87 -4.14 -1.12 7.01
C ILE A 87 -3.13 -2.10 6.41
N SER A 88 -2.92 -2.06 5.09
CA SER A 88 -1.99 -2.99 4.43
C SER A 88 -0.57 -2.83 4.93
N TYR A 89 -0.08 -1.59 5.04
CA TYR A 89 1.26 -1.34 5.54
C TYR A 89 1.40 -1.64 7.01
N GLY A 90 0.35 -1.52 7.82
CA GLY A 90 0.38 -1.93 9.23
C GLY A 90 0.68 -3.42 9.49
N THR A 91 0.83 -4.25 8.45
CA THR A 91 1.08 -5.70 8.59
C THR A 91 2.51 -6.10 8.24
N ALA A 92 2.94 -7.27 8.76
CA ALA A 92 4.21 -7.88 8.39
C ALA A 92 4.32 -8.16 6.88
N LEU A 93 3.20 -8.50 6.23
CA LEU A 93 3.16 -8.73 4.79
C LEU A 93 3.30 -7.43 3.99
N GLY A 94 2.72 -6.32 4.47
CA GLY A 94 2.84 -5.04 3.80
C GLY A 94 4.25 -4.47 3.82
N SER A 95 4.98 -4.64 4.92
CA SER A 95 6.40 -4.26 4.97
C SER A 95 7.27 -5.11 4.03
N LEU A 96 6.95 -6.38 3.83
CA LEU A 96 7.65 -7.28 2.91
C LEU A 96 7.24 -7.09 1.44
N ALA A 97 6.09 -6.50 1.16
CA ALA A 97 5.62 -6.27 -0.19
C ALA A 97 6.56 -5.34 -0.98
N ILE A 98 7.18 -4.35 -0.33
CA ILE A 98 8.12 -3.43 -0.97
C ILE A 98 9.37 -4.15 -1.50
N PRO A 99 10.17 -4.86 -0.67
CA PRO A 99 11.37 -5.53 -1.17
C PRO A 99 11.03 -6.63 -2.19
N ILE A 100 9.89 -7.32 -2.03
CA ILE A 100 9.41 -8.32 -2.99
C ILE A 100 9.03 -7.67 -4.32
N GLY A 101 8.25 -6.60 -4.28
CA GLY A 101 7.79 -5.86 -5.45
C GLY A 101 8.94 -5.27 -6.24
N VAL A 102 9.84 -4.54 -5.58
CA VAL A 102 11.05 -3.99 -6.21
C VAL A 102 11.93 -5.10 -6.78
N GLY A 103 12.15 -6.19 -6.03
CA GLY A 103 12.95 -7.32 -6.48
C GLY A 103 12.35 -8.00 -7.71
N LEU A 104 11.03 -8.21 -7.73
CA LEU A 104 10.31 -8.78 -8.87
C LEU A 104 10.33 -7.85 -10.08
N ASN A 105 10.15 -6.54 -9.89
CA ASN A 105 10.16 -5.58 -11.00
C ASN A 105 11.54 -5.57 -11.68
N VAL A 106 12.61 -5.49 -10.89
CA VAL A 106 13.98 -5.57 -11.42
C VAL A 106 14.23 -6.91 -12.11
N LEU A 107 13.76 -8.03 -11.55
CA LEU A 107 13.91 -9.35 -12.17
C LEU A 107 13.21 -9.41 -13.54
N LEU A 108 11.97 -8.94 -13.65
CA LEU A 108 11.21 -8.94 -14.91
C LEU A 108 11.88 -8.05 -15.96
N LEU A 109 12.44 -6.90 -15.57
CA LEU A 109 13.20 -6.03 -16.45
C LEU A 109 14.48 -6.69 -16.98
N VAL A 110 15.25 -7.36 -16.10
CA VAL A 110 16.48 -8.06 -16.49
C VAL A 110 16.18 -9.25 -17.41
N LEU A 111 15.06 -9.95 -17.18
CA LEU A 111 14.59 -11.02 -18.06
C LEU A 111 13.95 -10.50 -19.36
N GLY A 112 13.76 -9.19 -19.51
CA GLY A 112 13.13 -8.56 -20.68
C GLY A 112 11.64 -8.85 -20.83
N LEU A 113 10.97 -9.27 -19.75
CA LEU A 113 9.53 -9.59 -19.75
C LEU A 113 8.65 -8.36 -19.60
N THR A 114 9.16 -7.29 -19.00
CA THR A 114 8.53 -5.96 -18.91
C THR A 114 9.55 -4.89 -19.30
N LYS A 115 9.09 -3.69 -19.68
CA LYS A 115 9.96 -2.53 -19.96
C LYS A 115 9.71 -1.37 -19.00
N THR A 116 8.65 -1.43 -18.20
CA THR A 116 8.32 -0.42 -17.17
C THR A 116 8.98 -0.70 -15.83
N LEU A 117 9.73 0.29 -15.32
CA LEU A 117 10.23 0.33 -13.96
C LEU A 117 9.22 1.06 -13.07
N ASP A 118 8.72 0.38 -12.06
CA ASP A 118 7.86 1.00 -11.05
C ASP A 118 8.74 1.77 -10.03
N VAL A 119 8.63 3.08 -10.10
CA VAL A 119 9.34 4.02 -9.21
C VAL A 119 8.49 4.47 -8.02
N ASP A 120 7.17 4.24 -8.06
CA ASP A 120 6.26 4.64 -7.00
C ASP A 120 6.13 3.54 -5.95
N ILE A 121 7.00 3.61 -4.96
CA ILE A 121 7.09 2.58 -3.92
C ILE A 121 5.89 2.60 -2.98
N TRP A 122 5.16 3.70 -2.96
CA TRP A 122 3.91 3.76 -2.24
C TRP A 122 2.85 2.87 -2.89
N ASP A 123 2.92 2.64 -4.20
CA ASP A 123 1.88 1.91 -4.94
C ASP A 123 1.80 0.41 -4.59
N TYR A 124 2.90 -0.14 -4.05
CA TYR A 124 2.96 -1.52 -3.54
C TYR A 124 1.94 -1.82 -2.44
N TRP A 125 1.26 -0.81 -1.89
CA TRP A 125 0.13 -0.98 -0.98
C TRP A 125 -0.97 -1.88 -1.58
N HIS A 126 -1.20 -1.84 -2.90
CA HIS A 126 -2.20 -2.69 -3.57
C HIS A 126 -1.86 -4.18 -3.40
N CYS A 127 -0.62 -4.53 -3.71
CA CYS A 127 -0.10 -5.89 -3.57
C CYS A 127 -0.10 -6.31 -2.09
N ALA A 128 0.41 -5.44 -1.21
CA ALA A 128 0.40 -5.63 0.23
C ALA A 128 -1.00 -5.91 0.77
N PHE A 129 -2.01 -5.16 0.32
CA PHE A 129 -3.39 -5.27 0.78
C PHE A 129 -3.97 -6.63 0.43
N THR A 130 -3.86 -7.06 -0.83
CA THR A 130 -4.35 -8.37 -1.25
C THR A 130 -3.67 -9.53 -0.55
N GLY A 131 -2.34 -9.49 -0.37
CA GLY A 131 -1.61 -10.50 0.40
C GLY A 131 -2.03 -10.54 1.87
N SER A 132 -2.22 -9.36 2.46
CA SER A 132 -2.67 -9.22 3.85
C SER A 132 -4.08 -9.77 4.05
N LEU A 133 -4.99 -9.57 3.09
CA LEU A 133 -6.34 -10.14 3.10
C LEU A 133 -6.31 -11.66 3.02
N VAL A 134 -5.54 -12.23 2.08
CA VAL A 134 -5.41 -13.70 1.97
C VAL A 134 -4.85 -14.29 3.26
N TYR A 135 -3.87 -13.66 3.88
CA TYR A 135 -3.35 -14.09 5.17
C TYR A 135 -4.38 -13.96 6.29
N ALA A 136 -5.13 -12.86 6.36
CA ALA A 136 -6.17 -12.66 7.35
C ALA A 136 -7.30 -13.71 7.26
N MET A 137 -7.63 -14.17 6.05
CA MET A 137 -8.66 -15.18 5.82
C MET A 137 -8.18 -16.61 6.01
N THR A 138 -6.93 -16.92 5.65
CA THR A 138 -6.43 -18.30 5.60
C THR A 138 -5.49 -18.66 6.74
N GLY A 139 -4.92 -17.67 7.44
CA GLY A 139 -3.85 -17.86 8.43
C GLY A 139 -2.51 -18.30 7.83
N ASN A 140 -2.41 -18.44 6.50
CA ASN A 140 -1.21 -18.98 5.85
C ASN A 140 -0.34 -17.86 5.29
N PHE A 141 0.80 -17.66 5.95
CA PHE A 141 1.76 -16.61 5.59
C PHE A 141 2.38 -16.81 4.21
N ALA A 142 2.66 -18.07 3.82
CA ALA A 142 3.25 -18.37 2.51
C ALA A 142 2.28 -18.08 1.36
N LEU A 143 0.99 -18.36 1.55
CA LEU A 143 -0.04 -17.99 0.57
C LEU A 143 -0.19 -16.47 0.44
N GLY A 144 -0.04 -15.72 1.54
CA GLY A 144 0.00 -14.25 1.50
C GLY A 144 1.16 -13.74 0.66
N LEU A 145 2.38 -14.26 0.87
CA LEU A 145 3.56 -13.90 0.07
C LEU A 145 3.42 -14.27 -1.40
N TYR A 146 2.90 -15.46 -1.69
CA TYR A 146 2.64 -15.91 -3.05
C TYR A 146 1.64 -14.97 -3.76
N THR A 147 0.57 -14.57 -3.06
CA THR A 147 -0.42 -13.63 -3.60
C THR A 147 0.21 -12.28 -3.92
N ILE A 148 1.06 -11.75 -3.05
CA ILE A 148 1.80 -10.49 -3.31
C ILE A 148 2.61 -10.62 -4.59
N ALA A 149 3.39 -11.70 -4.72
CA ALA A 149 4.25 -11.90 -5.87
C ALA A 149 3.46 -11.97 -7.19
N VAL A 150 2.38 -12.76 -7.22
CA VAL A 150 1.51 -12.88 -8.40
C VAL A 150 0.86 -11.54 -8.73
N HIS A 151 0.35 -10.82 -7.73
CA HIS A 151 -0.30 -9.53 -7.95
C HIS A 151 0.69 -8.49 -8.50
N CYS A 152 1.91 -8.41 -7.95
CA CYS A 152 2.97 -7.56 -8.49
C CYS A 152 3.24 -7.86 -9.97
N VAL A 153 3.40 -9.13 -10.34
CA VAL A 153 3.64 -9.54 -11.74
C VAL A 153 2.51 -9.09 -12.66
N VAL A 154 1.25 -9.26 -12.23
CA VAL A 154 0.09 -8.82 -13.00
C VAL A 154 0.08 -7.30 -13.17
N ILE A 155 0.31 -6.53 -12.11
CA ILE A 155 0.34 -5.06 -12.16
C ILE A 155 1.46 -4.58 -13.10
N PHE A 156 2.66 -5.16 -13.01
CA PHE A 156 3.76 -4.74 -13.89
C PHE A 156 3.48 -5.04 -15.36
N PHE A 157 2.83 -6.16 -15.66
CA PHE A 157 2.43 -6.48 -17.02
C PHE A 157 1.35 -5.52 -17.54
N LEU A 158 0.36 -5.18 -16.71
CA LEU A 158 -0.65 -4.19 -17.05
C LEU A 158 -0.04 -2.79 -17.22
N GLY A 159 0.94 -2.44 -16.41
CA GLY A 159 1.71 -1.19 -16.54
C GLY A 159 2.40 -1.11 -17.89
N ASP A 160 3.07 -2.18 -18.32
CA ASP A 160 3.73 -2.26 -19.63
C ASP A 160 2.74 -2.19 -20.79
N LEU A 161 1.55 -2.80 -20.64
CA LEU A 161 0.47 -2.75 -21.63
C LEU A 161 -0.13 -1.35 -21.80
N ILE A 162 -0.28 -0.61 -20.70
CA ILE A 162 -0.93 0.71 -20.68
C ILE A 162 0.08 1.84 -20.96
N ALA A 163 1.38 1.60 -20.78
CA ALA A 163 2.47 2.53 -21.03
C ALA A 163 2.37 3.31 -22.36
N PRO A 164 2.15 2.69 -23.54
CA PRO A 164 2.06 3.44 -24.80
C PRO A 164 0.89 4.42 -24.82
N THR A 165 -0.26 4.03 -24.28
CA THR A 165 -1.45 4.89 -24.21
C THR A 165 -1.23 6.09 -23.29
N ILE A 166 -0.56 5.88 -22.16
CA ILE A 166 -0.20 6.94 -21.21
C ILE A 166 0.82 7.90 -21.84
N SER A 167 1.84 7.36 -22.52
CA SER A 167 2.86 8.15 -23.23
C SER A 167 2.23 9.03 -24.32
N GLU A 168 1.31 8.49 -25.11
CA GLU A 168 0.59 9.25 -26.15
C GLU A 168 -0.30 10.35 -25.54
N PHE A 169 -1.06 10.03 -24.49
CA PHE A 169 -1.97 10.99 -23.86
C PHE A 169 -1.24 12.15 -23.17
N TYR A 170 -0.15 11.87 -22.45
CA TYR A 170 0.59 12.88 -21.68
C TYR A 170 1.78 13.49 -22.45
N GLY A 171 2.11 12.96 -23.63
CA GLY A 171 3.27 13.40 -24.41
C GLY A 171 4.60 13.10 -23.73
N PHE A 172 4.64 12.07 -22.88
CA PHE A 172 5.90 11.60 -22.30
C PHE A 172 6.70 10.80 -23.36
N PRO A 173 8.03 10.91 -23.37
CA PRO A 173 8.87 10.14 -24.28
C PRO A 173 8.71 8.63 -24.12
#